data_AF-A0AA39VG63-F1
#
_entry.id   AF-A0AA39VG63-F1
#
_cell.length_a   1.000
_cell.length_b   1.000
_cell.length_c   1.000
_cell.angle_alpha   90.00
_cell.angle_beta   90.00
_cell.angle_gamma   90.00
#
_symmetry.space_group_name_H-M   'P 1'
#
loop_
_entity.id
_entity.type
_entity.pdbx_description
1 polymer ?
#
loop_
_entity_poly.entity_id
_entity_poly.type
_entity_poly.pdbx_seq_one_letter_code
_entity_poly.pdbx_strand_id
1 'polypeptide(L)'
;MFKAASSDNDEDMVKLALLYFLETVLFGKDQKVHIGAHHVELLEDLETFNKYPWGRKCYETTLNSLKRDLRRMSQEYHTTSREIVSGKKKEASSQQGKGMYHTISIA
;
A
#
# COMPACT_ATOMS: atom_id res chain seq x y z
N MET A 1 -5.67 -9.56 -10.76
CA MET A 1 -6.33 -8.72 -11.78
C MET A 1 -5.64 -8.85 -13.14
N PHE A 2 -4.36 -8.50 -13.27
CA PHE A 2 -3.63 -8.56 -14.55
C PHE A 2 -3.54 -9.96 -15.20
N LYS A 3 -3.20 -11.00 -14.42
CA LYS A 3 -2.97 -12.37 -14.94
C LYS A 3 -4.20 -13.06 -15.58
N ALA A 4 -5.40 -12.57 -15.29
CA ALA A 4 -6.66 -13.16 -15.76
C ALA A 4 -7.32 -12.32 -16.87
N ALA A 5 -6.72 -11.20 -17.28
CA ALA A 5 -7.26 -10.35 -18.32
C ALA A 5 -6.81 -10.86 -19.69
N SER A 6 -7.76 -10.91 -20.64
CA SER A 6 -7.52 -11.19 -22.05
C SER A 6 -8.39 -10.25 -22.87
N SER A 7 -7.79 -9.56 -23.82
CA SER A 7 -8.46 -8.74 -24.83
C SER A 7 -7.83 -9.08 -26.19
N ASP A 8 -8.64 -9.07 -27.26
CA ASP A 8 -8.16 -9.21 -28.62
C ASP A 8 -7.55 -7.90 -29.16
N ASN A 9 -7.58 -6.84 -28.35
CA ASN A 9 -6.95 -5.57 -28.63
C ASN A 9 -5.64 -5.41 -27.84
N ASP A 10 -4.52 -5.44 -28.55
CA ASP A 10 -3.18 -5.27 -27.99
C ASP A 10 -3.04 -3.93 -27.25
N GLU A 11 -3.70 -2.86 -27.73
CA GLU A 11 -3.63 -1.54 -27.09
C GLU A 11 -4.24 -1.56 -25.69
N ASP A 12 -5.38 -2.23 -25.51
CA ASP A 12 -6.04 -2.36 -24.22
C ASP A 12 -5.18 -3.19 -23.25
N MET A 13 -4.51 -4.23 -23.76
CA MET A 13 -3.58 -5.03 -22.98
C MET A 13 -2.36 -4.23 -22.53
N VAL A 14 -1.85 -3.32 -23.37
CA VAL A 14 -0.77 -2.39 -23.00
C VAL A 14 -1.23 -1.40 -21.93
N LYS A 15 -2.40 -0.76 -22.11
CA LYS A 15 -2.98 0.16 -21.11
C LYS A 15 -3.16 -0.54 -19.76
N LEU A 16 -3.66 -1.77 -19.77
CA LEU A 16 -3.82 -2.57 -18.55
C LEU A 16 -2.48 -2.94 -17.90
N ALA A 17 -1.45 -3.26 -18.69
CA ALA A 17 -0.10 -3.54 -18.18
C ALA A 17 0.52 -2.31 -17.50
N LEU A 18 0.38 -1.13 -18.14
CA LEU A 18 0.84 0.14 -17.58
C LEU A 18 0.12 0.46 -16.27
N LEU A 19 -1.20 0.27 -16.23
CA LEU A 19 -2.02 0.49 -15.04
C LEU A 19 -1.61 -0.45 -13.89
N TYR A 20 -1.37 -1.72 -14.20
CA TYR A 20 -0.90 -2.70 -13.23
C TYR A 20 0.46 -2.30 -12.65
N PHE A 21 1.41 -1.92 -13.51
CA PHE A 21 2.73 -1.47 -13.08
C PHE A 21 2.64 -0.23 -12.20
N LEU A 22 1.84 0.76 -12.60
CA LEU A 22 1.62 1.99 -11.85
C LEU A 22 1.10 1.70 -10.43
N GLU A 23 0.02 0.92 -10.31
CA GLU A 23 -0.62 0.71 -9.01
C GLU A 23 0.21 -0.19 -8.08
N THR A 24 0.88 -1.20 -8.63
CA THR A 24 1.63 -2.17 -7.83
C THR A 24 3.06 -1.74 -7.54
N VAL A 25 3.78 -1.22 -8.54
CA VAL A 25 5.20 -0.88 -8.40
C VAL A 25 5.37 0.53 -7.87
N LEU A 26 4.66 1.50 -8.45
CA LEU A 26 4.84 2.91 -8.10
C LEU A 26 4.14 3.27 -6.79
N PHE A 27 2.91 2.79 -6.60
CA PHE A 27 2.13 3.07 -5.39
C PHE A 27 2.20 1.97 -4.33
N GLY A 28 2.81 0.82 -4.62
CA GLY A 28 2.97 -0.28 -3.66
C GLY A 28 1.63 -0.84 -3.18
N LYS A 29 0.55 -0.69 -3.95
CA LYS A 29 -0.79 -1.11 -3.50
C LYS A 29 -0.92 -2.63 -3.58
N ASP A 30 -1.65 -3.19 -2.62
CA ASP A 30 -2.11 -4.58 -2.69
C ASP A 30 -3.05 -4.72 -3.91
N GLN A 31 -3.00 -5.88 -4.56
CA GLN A 31 -3.83 -6.21 -5.72
C GLN A 31 -5.34 -6.15 -5.45
N LYS A 32 -5.74 -6.07 -4.17
CA LYS A 32 -7.13 -5.92 -3.73
C LYS A 32 -7.60 -4.47 -3.64
N VAL A 33 -6.73 -3.49 -3.81
CA VAL A 33 -7.09 -2.07 -3.72
C VAL A 33 -7.69 -1.59 -5.04
N HIS A 34 -8.80 -0.85 -4.96
CA HIS A 34 -9.44 -0.26 -6.13
C HIS A 34 -8.48 0.70 -6.87
N ILE A 35 -8.43 0.54 -8.19
CA ILE A 35 -7.76 1.45 -9.10
C ILE A 35 -8.57 2.75 -9.14
N GLY A 36 -7.89 3.90 -9.05
CA GLY A 36 -8.57 5.18 -9.18
C GLY A 36 -9.05 5.40 -10.61
N ALA A 37 -10.32 5.80 -10.80
CA ALA A 37 -10.88 6.09 -12.11
C ALA A 37 -10.02 7.08 -12.93
N HIS A 38 -9.44 8.07 -12.25
CA HIS A 38 -8.55 9.04 -12.87
C HIS A 38 -7.31 8.41 -13.54
N HIS A 39 -6.75 7.32 -12.99
CA HIS A 39 -5.62 6.64 -13.62
C HIS A 39 -6.03 5.94 -14.92
N VAL A 40 -7.27 5.48 -15.01
CA VAL A 40 -7.84 4.87 -16.22
C VAL A 40 -8.10 5.96 -17.27
N GLU A 41 -8.68 7.09 -16.88
CA GLU A 41 -8.91 8.23 -17.77
C GLU A 41 -7.63 8.73 -18.42
N LEU A 42 -6.52 8.78 -17.68
CA LEU A 42 -5.22 9.19 -18.21
C LEU A 42 -4.69 8.24 -19.29
N LEU A 43 -5.07 6.96 -19.27
CA LEU A 43 -4.59 5.96 -20.25
C LEU A 43 -5.30 6.05 -21.61
N GLU A 44 -6.40 6.81 -21.70
CA GLU A 44 -7.05 7.08 -22.99
C GLU A 44 -6.16 7.91 -23.92
N ASP A 45 -5.30 8.76 -23.35
CA ASP A 45 -4.26 9.50 -24.07
C ASP A 45 -2.89 9.27 -23.44
N LEU A 46 -2.10 8.40 -24.07
CA LEU A 46 -0.75 8.06 -23.59
C LEU A 46 0.21 9.25 -23.58
N GLU A 47 -0.01 10.31 -24.37
CA GLU A 47 0.80 11.51 -24.29
C GLU A 47 0.58 12.23 -22.95
N THR A 48 -0.69 12.40 -22.56
CA THR A 48 -1.09 12.94 -21.26
C THR A 48 -0.63 12.04 -20.12
N PHE A 49 -0.78 10.71 -20.24
CA PHE A 49 -0.27 9.75 -19.26
C PHE A 49 1.23 9.93 -19.00
N ASN A 50 2.04 10.03 -20.07
CA ASN A 50 3.50 10.13 -19.94
C ASN A 50 3.97 11.48 -19.38
N LYS A 51 3.19 12.55 -19.61
CA LYS A 51 3.46 13.88 -19.04
C LYS A 51 2.99 14.02 -17.59
N TYR A 52 2.15 13.11 -17.11
CA TYR A 52 1.64 13.17 -15.75
C TYR A 52 2.79 13.02 -14.74
N PRO A 53 2.82 13.80 -13.64
CA PRO A 53 3.96 13.85 -12.72
C PRO A 53 3.97 12.65 -11.74
N TRP A 54 4.05 11.43 -12.26
CA TRP A 54 4.00 10.18 -11.50
C TRP A 54 4.96 10.16 -10.32
N GLY A 55 6.22 10.54 -10.53
CA GLY A 55 7.23 10.55 -9.49
C GLY A 55 6.87 11.45 -8.30
N ARG A 56 6.35 12.66 -8.56
CA ARG A 56 5.87 13.57 -7.51
C ARG A 56 4.69 12.96 -6.77
N LYS A 57 3.71 12.41 -7.50
CA LYS A 57 2.50 11.83 -6.89
C LYS A 57 2.83 10.61 -6.02
N CYS A 58 3.75 9.76 -6.46
CA CYS A 58 4.24 8.62 -5.69
C CYS A 58 4.95 9.09 -4.42
N TYR A 59 5.85 10.07 -4.55
CA TYR A 59 6.57 10.64 -3.40
C TYR A 59 5.61 11.21 -2.35
N GLU A 60 4.64 12.03 -2.75
CA GLU A 60 3.64 12.61 -1.85
C GLU A 60 2.82 11.51 -1.14
N THR A 61 2.41 10.47 -1.88
CA THR A 61 1.62 9.36 -1.34
C THR A 61 2.41 8.57 -0.28
N THR A 62 3.67 8.26 -0.56
CA THR A 62 4.58 7.58 0.37
C THR A 62 4.85 8.45 1.60
N LEU A 63 5.15 9.73 1.39
CA LEU A 63 5.42 10.68 2.48
C LEU A 63 4.21 10.82 3.41
N ASN A 64 2.99 10.89 2.86
CA ASN A 64 1.77 10.99 3.65
C ASN A 64 1.50 9.72 4.46
N SER A 65 1.72 8.54 3.86
CA SER A 65 1.62 7.26 4.56
C SER A 65 2.62 7.18 5.71
N LEU A 66 3.88 7.54 5.47
CA LEU A 66 4.91 7.57 6.51
C LEU A 66 4.58 8.54 7.63
N LYS A 67 4.13 9.75 7.31
CA LYS A 67 3.69 10.74 8.32
C LYS A 67 2.55 10.20 9.17
N ARG A 68 1.57 9.52 8.56
CA ARG A 68 0.46 8.90 9.27
C ARG A 68 0.95 7.82 10.23
N ASP A 69 1.85 6.96 9.77
CA ASP A 69 2.36 5.84 10.59
C ASP A 69 3.23 6.34 11.74
N LEU A 70 4.10 7.33 11.50
CA LEU A 70 4.88 7.99 12.55
C LEU A 70 3.99 8.68 13.60
N ARG A 71 2.92 9.36 13.16
CA ARG A 71 1.94 9.95 14.09
C ARG A 71 1.26 8.87 14.93
N ARG A 72 0.86 7.76 14.32
CA ARG A 72 0.24 6.62 15.03
C ARG A 72 1.20 6.05 16.08
N MET A 73 2.45 5.80 15.70
CA MET A 73 3.48 5.28 16.61
C MET A 73 3.73 6.24 17.79
N SER A 74 3.82 7.53 17.54
CA SER A 74 3.98 8.55 18.59
C SER A 74 2.77 8.55 19.56
N GLN A 75 1.55 8.45 19.03
CA GLN A 75 0.33 8.38 19.84
C GLN A 75 0.26 7.10 20.68
N GLU A 76 0.63 5.95 20.11
CA GLU A 76 0.69 4.65 20.80
C GLU A 76 1.70 4.70 21.95
N TYR A 77 2.89 5.28 21.73
CA TYR A 77 3.90 5.46 22.77
C TYR A 77 3.37 6.31 23.94
N HIS A 78 2.82 7.50 23.65
CA HIS A 78 2.28 8.38 24.69
C HIS A 78 1.06 7.78 25.41
N THR A 79 0.29 6.93 24.76
CA THR A 79 -0.86 6.26 25.40
C THR A 79 -0.38 5.11 26.29
N THR A 80 0.55 4.29 25.81
CA THR A 80 1.13 3.17 26.56
C THR A 80 1.87 3.68 27.80
N SER A 81 2.68 4.74 27.68
CA SER A 81 3.34 5.35 28.84
C SER A 81 2.34 5.87 29.86
N ARG A 82 1.23 6.49 29.44
CA ARG A 82 0.16 6.94 30.35
C ARG A 82 -0.55 5.77 31.03
N GLU A 83 -0.85 4.70 30.30
CA GLU A 83 -1.51 3.50 30.84
C GLU A 83 -0.63 2.78 31.87
N ILE A 84 0.69 2.69 31.63
CA ILE A 84 1.68 2.15 32.58
C ILE A 84 1.69 2.99 33.86
N VAL A 85 1.78 4.32 33.74
CA VAL A 85 1.76 5.23 34.91
C VAL A 85 0.43 5.17 35.65
N SER A 86 -0.70 4.98 34.96
CA SER A 86 -2.03 4.90 35.57
C SER A 86 -2.43 3.51 36.06
N GLY A 87 -1.59 2.48 35.89
CA GLY A 87 -1.84 1.11 36.34
C GLY A 87 -2.99 0.37 35.62
N LYS A 88 -3.45 0.86 34.46
CA LYS A 88 -4.56 0.25 33.70
C LYS A 88 -4.00 -0.52 32.50
N LYS A 89 -3.71 -1.82 32.69
CA LYS A 89 -3.24 -2.69 31.59
C LYS A 89 -4.44 -3.16 30.77
N LYS A 90 -4.46 -2.90 29.45
CA LYS A 90 -5.42 -3.53 28.54
C LYS A 90 -5.04 -4.98 28.31
N GLU A 91 -5.93 -5.92 28.63
CA GLU A 91 -5.82 -7.31 28.18
C GLU A 91 -5.94 -7.35 26.66
N ALA A 92 -4.91 -7.87 25.99
CA ALA A 92 -4.92 -8.05 24.56
C ALA A 92 -5.89 -9.19 24.19
N SER A 93 -7.02 -8.85 23.59
CA SER A 93 -7.88 -9.81 22.91
C SER A 93 -7.09 -10.49 21.78
N SER A 94 -6.94 -11.81 21.89
CA SER A 94 -6.28 -12.64 20.88
C SER A 94 -7.02 -12.57 19.55
N GLN A 95 -6.30 -12.21 18.48
CA GLN A 95 -6.63 -12.69 17.15
C GLN A 95 -5.38 -13.25 16.48
N GLN A 96 -5.61 -14.46 15.99
CA GLN A 96 -4.66 -15.49 15.63
C GLN A 96 -4.16 -15.28 14.20
N GLY A 97 -2.84 -15.18 14.02
CA GLY A 97 -2.19 -15.13 12.70
C GLY A 97 -0.86 -15.87 12.76
N LYS A 98 -0.86 -17.11 12.27
CA LYS A 98 0.28 -18.04 12.20
C LYS A 98 1.36 -17.54 11.21
N GLY A 99 2.64 -17.77 11.53
CA GLY A 99 3.76 -17.76 10.57
C GLY A 99 5.03 -17.09 11.13
N MET A 100 5.80 -17.75 11.99
CA MET A 100 6.97 -18.59 11.63
C MET A 100 8.30 -17.79 11.62
N TYR A 101 8.89 -17.59 12.80
CA TYR A 101 10.34 -17.47 12.95
C TYR A 101 10.81 -18.73 13.70
N HIS A 102 11.53 -19.61 13.00
CA HIS A 102 12.21 -20.73 13.62
C HIS A 102 13.45 -20.19 14.34
N THR A 103 13.43 -20.18 15.67
CA THR A 103 14.65 -20.01 16.47
C THR A 103 15.39 -21.34 16.45
N ILE A 104 16.55 -21.40 15.80
CA ILE A 104 17.45 -22.57 15.87
C ILE A 104 18.15 -22.50 17.23
N SER A 105 17.82 -23.41 18.14
CA SER A 105 18.64 -23.69 19.32
C SER A 105 19.83 -24.54 18.91
N ILE A 106 21.03 -24.06 19.22
CA ILE A 106 22.27 -24.83 19.12
C ILE A 106 22.41 -25.59 20.45
N ALA A 107 22.57 -26.90 20.37
CA ALA A 107 22.99 -27.76 21.47
C ALA A 107 24.47 -28.10 21.30
#